data_AF-A0A7W4E707-F1
#
_entry.id   AF-A0A7W4E707-F1
#
_cell.length_a   1.000
_cell.length_b   1.000
_cell.length_c   1.000
_cell.angle_alpha   90.00
_cell.angle_beta   90.00
_cell.angle_gamma   90.00
#
_symmetry.space_group_name_H-M   'P 1'
#
loop_
_entity.id
_entity.type
_entity.pdbx_description
1 polymer ?
#
loop_
_entity_poly.entity_id
_entity_poly.type
_entity_poly.pdbx_seq_one_letter_code
_entity_poly.pdbx_strand_id
1 'polypeptide(L)'
;MERFNSKIEKENNNEYSKEAFDEAVKALGSRFHEDWRKTRLNDDGTFEPRLKTTKDQEWISAHGTNEVDIANSTYDELPEDWKGENKAAAEVIANIFNEYSGNIELENPIVRSQVGNKVHDAWLERNGEWAPEEQKLPFDDLSVEEQEKDLEQIRIAKEVFEI
;
A
#
# COMPACT_ATOMS: atom_id res chain seq x y z
N MET A 1 26.49 -22.06 34.20
CA MET A 1 25.26 -21.62 33.50
C MET A 1 25.57 -20.31 32.78
N GLU A 2 26.24 -20.37 31.63
CA GLU A 2 26.61 -19.12 30.90
C GLU A 2 26.83 -19.31 29.39
N ARG A 3 26.72 -20.54 28.86
CA ARG A 3 26.92 -20.83 27.43
C ARG A 3 25.65 -21.14 26.65
N PHE A 4 24.48 -21.11 27.30
CA PHE A 4 23.20 -21.38 26.64
C PHE A 4 22.42 -20.11 26.26
N ASN A 5 22.72 -18.97 26.89
CA ASN A 5 22.01 -17.71 26.60
C ASN A 5 22.61 -16.89 25.44
N SER A 6 23.86 -17.12 25.03
CA SER A 6 24.45 -16.36 23.90
C SER A 6 24.09 -16.94 22.53
N LYS A 7 23.28 -18.00 22.47
CA LYS A 7 22.84 -18.64 21.22
C LYS A 7 21.39 -18.30 20.85
N ILE A 8 20.62 -17.73 21.78
CA ILE A 8 19.23 -17.31 21.56
C ILE A 8 19.16 -15.83 21.11
N GLU A 9 20.19 -15.02 21.37
CA GLU A 9 20.25 -13.63 20.87
C GLU A 9 20.70 -13.50 19.40
N LYS A 10 20.71 -14.60 18.64
CA LYS A 10 21.11 -14.62 17.21
C LYS A 10 19.98 -14.98 16.24
N GLU A 11 18.74 -15.04 16.71
CA GLU A 11 17.57 -15.29 15.89
C GLU A 11 16.56 -14.19 16.22
N ASN A 12 16.40 -13.22 15.31
CA ASN A 12 15.33 -12.20 15.17
C ASN A 12 15.81 -10.82 14.66
N ASN A 13 16.95 -10.73 13.97
CA ASN A 13 17.21 -9.55 13.13
C ASN A 13 16.57 -9.76 11.75
N ASN A 14 15.23 -9.87 11.72
CA ASN A 14 14.44 -9.73 10.50
C ASN A 14 14.20 -8.23 10.27
N GLU A 15 15.29 -7.49 10.08
CA GLU A 15 15.22 -6.09 9.69
C GLU A 15 15.74 -6.05 8.26
N TYR A 16 14.82 -5.96 7.30
CA TYR A 16 15.19 -5.74 5.90
C TYR A 16 16.13 -4.55 5.81
N SER A 17 17.14 -4.64 4.94
CA SER A 17 17.95 -3.46 4.63
C SER A 17 17.02 -2.34 4.16
N LYS A 18 17.34 -1.09 4.50
CA LYS A 18 16.57 0.07 4.06
C LYS A 18 16.34 0.05 2.54
N GLU A 19 17.34 -0.37 1.77
CA GLU A 19 17.26 -0.51 0.31
C GLU A 19 16.17 -1.51 -0.12
N ALA A 20 16.17 -2.72 0.46
CA ALA A 20 15.13 -3.71 0.19
C ALA A 20 13.73 -3.23 0.59
N PHE A 21 13.61 -2.49 1.70
CA PHE A 21 12.34 -1.89 2.11
C PHE A 21 11.87 -0.82 1.10
N ASP A 22 12.78 0.08 0.69
CA ASP A 22 12.46 1.14 -0.29
C ASP A 22 12.04 0.52 -1.64
N GLU A 23 12.71 -0.56 -2.09
CA GLU A 23 12.35 -1.29 -3.31
C GLU A 23 10.99 -1.97 -3.20
N ALA A 24 10.69 -2.61 -2.06
CA ALA A 24 9.39 -3.21 -1.80
C ALA A 24 8.27 -2.16 -1.82
N VAL A 25 8.48 -1.02 -1.17
CA VAL A 25 7.54 0.11 -1.16
C VAL A 25 7.31 0.64 -2.57
N LYS A 26 8.37 0.80 -3.37
CA LYS A 26 8.24 1.25 -4.76
C LYS A 26 7.43 0.25 -5.60
N ALA A 27 7.74 -1.04 -5.48
CA ALA A 27 7.06 -2.09 -6.25
C ALA A 27 5.57 -2.16 -5.90
N LEU A 28 5.23 -2.13 -4.60
CA LEU A 28 3.85 -2.12 -4.11
C LEU A 28 3.11 -0.85 -4.53
N GLY A 29 3.70 0.33 -4.30
CA GLY A 29 3.08 1.60 -4.66
C GLY A 29 2.79 1.69 -6.15
N SER A 30 3.71 1.19 -6.98
CA SER A 30 3.48 1.05 -8.42
C SER A 30 2.34 0.11 -8.74
N ARG A 31 2.27 -1.06 -8.08
CA ARG A 31 1.22 -2.04 -8.36
C ARG A 31 -0.16 -1.55 -7.92
N PHE A 32 -0.27 -0.88 -6.77
CA PHE A 32 -1.51 -0.26 -6.31
C PHE A 32 -2.02 0.80 -7.31
N HIS A 33 -1.12 1.60 -7.88
CA HIS A 33 -1.48 2.55 -8.92
C HIS A 33 -2.00 1.86 -10.19
N GLU A 34 -1.33 0.82 -10.66
CA GLU A 34 -1.77 0.09 -11.85
C GLU A 34 -3.11 -0.62 -11.63
N ASP A 35 -3.36 -1.16 -10.45
CA ASP A 35 -4.67 -1.77 -10.12
C ASP A 35 -5.77 -0.72 -10.03
N TRP A 36 -5.48 0.46 -9.47
CA TRP A 36 -6.41 1.60 -9.53
C TRP A 36 -6.70 2.04 -10.98
N ARG A 37 -5.68 2.12 -11.83
CA ARG A 37 -5.84 2.49 -13.26
C ARG A 37 -6.77 1.53 -13.98
N LYS A 38 -6.73 0.22 -13.70
CA LYS A 38 -7.62 -0.78 -14.32
C LYS A 38 -9.11 -0.47 -14.11
N THR A 39 -9.48 0.19 -13.01
CA THR A 39 -10.87 0.64 -12.77
C THR A 39 -11.34 1.70 -13.76
N ARG A 40 -10.42 2.30 -14.51
CA ARG A 40 -10.66 3.33 -15.54
C ARG A 40 -10.34 2.84 -16.95
N LEU A 41 -10.05 1.54 -17.12
CA LEU A 41 -9.72 0.97 -18.43
C LEU A 41 -10.98 0.89 -19.30
N ASN A 42 -10.91 1.48 -20.49
CA ASN A 42 -11.94 1.41 -21.51
C ASN A 42 -11.81 0.12 -22.33
N ASP A 43 -12.88 -0.24 -23.05
CA ASP A 43 -12.90 -1.43 -23.93
C ASP A 43 -11.85 -1.38 -25.05
N ASP A 44 -11.39 -0.18 -25.44
CA ASP A 44 -10.36 0.03 -26.46
C ASP A 44 -8.91 -0.04 -25.92
N GLY A 45 -8.76 -0.29 -24.62
CA GLY A 45 -7.47 -0.37 -23.93
C GLY A 45 -6.89 0.98 -23.48
N THR A 46 -7.59 2.09 -23.71
CA THR A 46 -7.22 3.41 -23.15
C THR A 46 -7.74 3.58 -21.72
N PHE A 47 -7.23 4.56 -20.98
CA PHE A 47 -7.78 4.90 -19.66
C PHE A 47 -8.63 6.17 -19.73
N GLU A 48 -9.80 6.15 -19.08
CA GLU A 48 -10.61 7.34 -18.86
C GLU A 48 -9.76 8.39 -18.10
N PRO A 49 -9.50 9.59 -18.68
CA PRO A 49 -8.65 10.60 -18.07
C PRO A 49 -9.08 10.96 -16.65
N ARG A 50 -8.10 11.21 -15.78
CA ARG A 50 -8.33 11.78 -14.45
C ARG A 50 -7.38 12.95 -14.24
N LEU A 51 -7.78 14.11 -14.76
CA LEU A 51 -7.03 15.34 -14.57
C LEU A 51 -7.06 15.81 -13.11
N LYS A 52 -5.88 16.20 -12.62
CA LYS A 52 -5.63 16.70 -11.29
C LYS A 52 -4.60 17.83 -11.33
N THR A 53 -4.68 18.74 -10.37
CA THR A 53 -3.61 19.74 -10.17
C THR A 53 -2.54 19.16 -9.26
N THR A 54 -1.26 19.40 -9.56
CA THR A 54 -0.12 19.09 -8.69
C THR A 54 0.52 20.35 -8.11
N LYS A 55 1.16 20.22 -6.94
CA LYS A 55 2.00 21.25 -6.33
C LYS A 55 3.50 21.00 -6.49
N ASP A 56 3.89 19.87 -7.07
CA ASP A 56 5.27 19.46 -7.29
C ASP A 56 5.98 20.42 -8.27
N GLN A 57 6.86 21.28 -7.75
CA GLN A 57 7.52 22.31 -8.56
C GLN A 57 8.53 21.72 -9.55
N GLU A 58 9.15 20.59 -9.22
CA GLU A 58 10.10 19.93 -10.12
C GLU A 58 9.36 19.32 -11.30
N TRP A 59 8.26 18.62 -11.02
CA TRP A 59 7.38 18.07 -12.05
C TRP A 59 6.78 19.17 -12.93
N ILE A 60 6.27 20.26 -12.33
CA ILE A 60 5.71 21.41 -13.07
C ILE A 60 6.77 22.03 -13.99
N SER A 61 7.99 22.19 -13.50
CA SER A 61 9.09 22.77 -14.28
C SER A 61 9.48 21.87 -15.46
N ALA A 62 9.42 20.54 -15.29
CA ALA A 62 9.73 19.58 -16.34
C ALA A 62 8.63 19.48 -17.42
N HIS A 63 7.36 19.67 -17.06
CA HIS A 63 6.21 19.45 -17.95
C HIS A 63 5.58 20.75 -18.47
N GLY A 64 5.89 21.90 -17.87
CA GLY A 64 5.35 23.20 -18.26
C GLY A 64 3.87 23.41 -17.90
N THR A 65 3.29 22.55 -17.06
CA THR A 65 1.91 22.61 -16.58
C THR A 65 1.82 22.11 -15.15
N ASN A 66 0.77 22.50 -14.43
CA ASN A 66 0.41 21.92 -13.13
C ASN A 66 -0.76 20.93 -13.22
N GLU A 67 -1.24 20.63 -14.42
CA GLU A 67 -2.27 19.62 -14.65
C GLU A 67 -1.64 18.29 -15.07
N VAL A 68 -1.96 17.23 -14.34
CA VAL A 68 -1.51 15.86 -14.60
C VAL A 68 -2.73 14.97 -14.82
N ASP A 69 -2.67 14.12 -15.86
CA ASP A 69 -3.61 13.01 -16.02
C ASP A 69 -3.09 11.80 -15.25
N ILE A 70 -3.54 11.63 -14.02
CA ILE A 70 -3.03 10.56 -13.16
C ILE A 70 -3.46 9.16 -13.65
N ALA A 71 -4.53 9.04 -14.44
CA ALA A 71 -4.98 7.76 -14.99
C ALA A 71 -4.16 7.31 -16.21
N ASN A 72 -3.60 8.27 -16.96
CA ASN A 72 -2.76 8.01 -18.12
C ASN A 72 -1.25 8.18 -17.84
N SER A 73 -0.86 8.33 -16.57
CA SER A 73 0.53 8.35 -16.13
C SER A 73 0.88 7.04 -15.41
N THR A 74 2.08 6.50 -15.64
CA THR A 74 2.61 5.43 -14.79
C THR A 74 2.97 5.95 -13.42
N TYR A 75 3.13 5.06 -12.44
CA TYR A 75 3.51 5.46 -11.08
C TYR A 75 4.83 6.23 -11.03
N ASP A 76 5.80 5.89 -11.88
CA ASP A 76 7.09 6.58 -11.91
C ASP A 76 6.98 7.99 -12.50
N GLU A 77 6.04 8.24 -13.40
CA GLU A 77 5.80 9.53 -14.07
C GLU A 77 4.92 10.48 -13.25
N LEU A 78 4.23 9.98 -12.23
CA LEU A 78 3.43 10.83 -11.35
C LEU A 78 4.31 11.87 -10.61
N PRO A 79 3.78 13.06 -10.33
CA PRO A 79 4.37 13.97 -9.35
C PRO A 79 4.25 13.39 -7.93
N GLU A 80 5.12 13.80 -7.01
CA GLU A 80 5.24 13.17 -5.69
C GLU A 80 3.95 13.27 -4.85
N ASP A 81 3.21 14.38 -4.99
CA ASP A 81 1.94 14.56 -4.27
C ASP A 81 0.85 13.58 -4.70
N TRP A 82 0.91 13.07 -5.95
CA TRP A 82 0.00 12.04 -6.44
C TRP A 82 0.53 10.61 -6.24
N LYS A 83 1.80 10.43 -5.84
CA LYS A 83 2.34 9.12 -5.39
C LYS A 83 2.04 8.81 -3.93
N GLY A 84 1.80 9.86 -3.12
CA GLY A 84 1.80 9.80 -1.66
C GLY A 84 0.91 8.72 -1.05
N GLU A 85 -0.35 8.61 -1.46
CA GLU A 85 -1.28 7.65 -0.86
C GLU A 85 -0.89 6.20 -1.14
N ASN A 86 -0.50 5.88 -2.39
CA ASN A 86 -0.03 4.55 -2.76
C ASN A 86 1.27 4.19 -2.02
N LYS A 87 2.18 5.16 -1.86
CA LYS A 87 3.43 4.98 -1.12
C LYS A 87 3.16 4.70 0.36
N ALA A 88 2.30 5.50 1.00
CA ALA A 88 1.96 5.33 2.41
C ALA A 88 1.28 3.98 2.67
N ALA A 89 0.35 3.57 1.80
CA ALA A 89 -0.24 2.23 1.85
C ALA A 89 0.83 1.14 1.69
N ALA A 90 1.74 1.28 0.72
CA ALA A 90 2.82 0.33 0.48
C ALA A 90 3.78 0.19 1.68
N GLU A 91 4.10 1.28 2.37
CA GLU A 91 4.91 1.27 3.60
C GLU A 91 4.23 0.47 4.73
N VAL A 92 2.92 0.63 4.92
CA VAL A 92 2.15 -0.16 5.89
C VAL A 92 2.22 -1.64 5.56
N ILE A 93 2.00 -2.01 4.29
CA ILE A 93 1.99 -3.40 3.85
C ILE A 93 3.39 -4.03 3.96
N ALA A 94 4.44 -3.33 3.54
CA ALA A 94 5.82 -3.80 3.70
C ALA A 94 6.18 -4.06 5.18
N ASN A 95 5.74 -3.18 6.09
CA ASN A 95 5.93 -3.39 7.53
C ASN A 95 5.15 -4.59 8.08
N ILE A 96 3.90 -4.79 7.64
CA ILE A 96 3.11 -5.98 8.01
C ILE A 96 3.81 -7.25 7.53
N PHE A 97 4.30 -7.29 6.29
CA PHE A 97 5.02 -8.46 5.79
C PHE A 97 6.31 -8.71 6.58
N ASN A 98 7.01 -7.67 7.01
CA ASN A 98 8.15 -7.83 7.90
C ASN A 98 7.77 -8.43 9.26
N GLU A 99 6.72 -7.91 9.90
CA GLU A 99 6.19 -8.38 11.18
C GLU A 99 5.79 -9.87 11.14
N TYR A 100 5.14 -10.28 10.06
CA TYR A 100 4.68 -11.67 9.86
C TYR A 100 5.73 -12.56 9.17
N SER A 101 6.93 -12.03 8.89
CA SER A 101 7.97 -12.74 8.12
C SER A 101 7.43 -13.33 6.80
N GLY A 102 6.56 -12.59 6.11
CA GLY A 102 5.86 -13.00 4.88
C GLY A 102 4.72 -14.01 5.06
N ASN A 103 4.57 -14.63 6.24
CA ASN A 103 3.61 -15.71 6.47
C ASN A 103 2.27 -15.16 6.98
N ILE A 104 1.47 -14.60 6.07
CA ILE A 104 0.14 -14.05 6.39
C ILE A 104 -0.95 -15.00 5.89
N GLU A 105 -1.66 -15.66 6.81
CA GLU A 105 -2.74 -16.60 6.48
C GLU A 105 -4.12 -15.95 6.60
N LEU A 106 -4.62 -15.34 5.53
CA LEU A 106 -5.91 -14.62 5.55
C LEU A 106 -7.15 -15.53 5.77
N GLU A 107 -7.00 -16.85 5.63
CA GLU A 107 -8.06 -17.83 5.96
C GLU A 107 -8.20 -18.06 7.47
N ASN A 108 -7.17 -17.71 8.25
CA ASN A 108 -7.25 -17.72 9.69
C ASN A 108 -7.98 -16.43 10.14
N PRO A 109 -9.17 -16.52 10.76
CA PRO A 109 -9.97 -15.35 11.10
C PRO A 109 -9.27 -14.39 12.08
N ILE A 110 -8.38 -14.91 12.94
CA ILE A 110 -7.60 -14.09 13.86
C ILE A 110 -6.57 -13.26 13.09
N VAL A 111 -5.82 -13.90 12.17
CA VAL A 111 -4.81 -13.21 11.34
C VAL A 111 -5.48 -12.22 10.39
N ARG A 112 -6.61 -12.61 9.78
CA ARG A 112 -7.43 -11.74 8.92
C ARG A 112 -7.83 -10.46 9.64
N SER A 113 -8.43 -10.58 10.83
CA SER A 113 -8.85 -9.43 11.64
C SER A 113 -7.65 -8.56 12.05
N GLN A 114 -6.56 -9.16 12.52
CA GLN A 114 -5.37 -8.40 12.93
C GLN A 114 -4.72 -7.61 11.80
N VAL A 115 -4.54 -8.24 10.64
CA VAL A 115 -3.95 -7.58 9.47
C VAL A 115 -4.91 -6.55 8.88
N GLY A 116 -6.19 -6.89 8.78
CA GLY A 116 -7.24 -5.97 8.31
C GLY A 116 -7.28 -4.70 9.15
N ASN A 117 -7.31 -4.81 10.48
CA ASN A 117 -7.27 -3.65 11.38
C ASN A 117 -6.00 -2.81 11.17
N LYS A 118 -4.81 -3.43 11.04
CA LYS A 118 -3.56 -2.68 10.79
C LYS A 118 -3.61 -1.85 9.50
N VAL A 119 -4.15 -2.42 8.42
CA VAL A 119 -4.30 -1.71 7.14
C VAL A 119 -5.34 -0.59 7.27
N HIS A 120 -6.50 -0.92 7.85
CA HIS A 120 -7.63 -0.02 7.97
C HIS A 120 -7.35 1.18 8.89
N ASP A 121 -6.79 0.92 10.07
CA ASP A 121 -6.43 1.96 11.05
C ASP A 121 -5.40 2.92 10.44
N ALA A 122 -4.38 2.39 9.75
CA ALA A 122 -3.38 3.22 9.08
C ALA A 122 -3.98 4.07 7.95
N TRP A 123 -4.99 3.57 7.23
CA TRP A 123 -5.73 4.35 6.26
C TRP A 123 -6.56 5.45 6.94
N LEU A 124 -7.24 5.15 8.05
CA LEU A 124 -8.01 6.12 8.84
C LEU A 124 -7.13 7.21 9.47
N GLU A 125 -5.90 6.90 9.88
CA GLU A 125 -4.95 7.90 10.38
C GLU A 125 -4.69 9.01 9.35
N ARG A 126 -4.73 8.69 8.05
CA ARG A 126 -4.54 9.65 6.96
C ARG A 126 -5.84 10.26 6.45
N ASN A 127 -6.92 9.48 6.44
CA ASN A 127 -8.14 9.80 5.69
C ASN A 127 -9.39 9.97 6.56
N GLY A 128 -9.30 9.66 7.85
CA GLY A 128 -10.44 9.59 8.78
C GLY A 128 -11.16 10.92 9.00
N GLU A 129 -10.52 12.07 8.75
CA GLU A 129 -11.17 13.38 8.81
C GLU A 129 -12.31 13.49 7.79
N TRP A 130 -12.11 12.93 6.59
CA TRP A 130 -13.04 13.07 5.47
C TRP A 130 -13.72 11.75 5.07
N ALA A 131 -13.28 10.61 5.60
CA ALA A 131 -13.89 9.31 5.34
C ALA A 131 -15.41 9.33 5.64
N PRO A 132 -16.24 8.62 4.86
CA PRO A 132 -17.63 8.31 5.21
C PRO A 132 -17.73 7.59 6.56
N GLU A 133 -18.83 7.80 7.31
CA GLU A 133 -19.01 7.21 8.65
C GLU A 133 -19.02 5.67 8.62
N GLU A 134 -19.55 5.09 7.55
CA GLU A 134 -19.54 3.64 7.31
C GLU A 134 -18.13 3.05 7.14
N GLN A 135 -17.15 3.87 6.73
CA GLN A 135 -15.74 3.49 6.61
C GLN A 135 -14.92 3.83 7.86
N LYS A 136 -15.52 4.46 8.89
CA LYS A 136 -14.85 4.74 10.18
C LYS A 136 -15.09 3.65 11.23
N LEU A 137 -15.87 2.63 10.87
CA LEU A 137 -16.09 1.49 11.74
C LEU A 137 -14.80 0.68 11.87
N PRO A 138 -14.58 -0.02 13.00
CA PRO A 138 -13.51 -1.01 13.09
C PRO A 138 -13.57 -2.00 11.93
N PHE A 139 -12.42 -2.54 11.51
CA PHE A 139 -12.33 -3.42 10.33
C PHE A 139 -13.37 -4.56 10.36
N ASP A 140 -13.54 -5.22 11.50
CA ASP A 140 -14.46 -6.36 11.64
C ASP A 140 -15.95 -5.96 11.55
N ASP A 141 -16.27 -4.67 11.73
CA ASP A 141 -17.61 -4.10 11.63
C ASP A 141 -17.90 -3.48 10.24
N LEU A 142 -16.90 -3.41 9.36
CA LEU A 142 -17.07 -2.96 7.98
C LEU A 142 -17.93 -3.93 7.15
N SER A 143 -18.48 -3.42 6.05
CA SER A 143 -19.07 -4.28 5.03
C SER A 143 -18.00 -5.23 4.46
N VAL A 144 -18.42 -6.40 3.97
CA VAL A 144 -17.49 -7.36 3.33
C VAL A 144 -16.73 -6.70 2.19
N GLU A 145 -17.38 -5.84 1.40
CA GLU A 145 -16.73 -5.15 0.28
C GLU A 145 -15.62 -4.20 0.75
N GLU A 146 -15.82 -3.47 1.85
CA GLU A 146 -14.80 -2.58 2.41
C GLU A 146 -13.65 -3.38 3.05
N GLN A 147 -13.94 -4.47 3.77
CA GLN A 147 -12.89 -5.35 4.28
C GLN A 147 -12.02 -5.91 3.16
N GLU A 148 -12.64 -6.31 2.05
CA GLU A 148 -11.91 -6.88 0.92
C GLU A 148 -10.97 -5.87 0.26
N LYS A 149 -11.24 -4.56 0.31
CA LYS A 149 -10.31 -3.53 -0.19
C LYS A 149 -9.02 -3.48 0.62
N ASP A 150 -9.11 -3.60 1.94
CA ASP A 150 -7.94 -3.63 2.84
C ASP A 150 -7.14 -4.93 2.64
N LEU A 151 -7.84 -6.06 2.54
CA LEU A 151 -7.20 -7.37 2.36
C LEU A 151 -6.60 -7.57 0.97
N GLU A 152 -7.15 -6.92 -0.05
CA GLU A 152 -6.61 -7.01 -1.41
C GLU A 152 -5.19 -6.45 -1.49
N GLN A 153 -4.85 -5.42 -0.69
CA GLN A 153 -3.48 -4.91 -0.61
C GLN A 153 -2.49 -5.98 -0.13
N ILE A 154 -2.91 -6.86 0.78
CA ILE A 154 -2.10 -8.00 1.24
C ILE A 154 -1.95 -9.04 0.14
N ARG A 155 -3.02 -9.33 -0.62
CA ARG A 155 -2.97 -10.28 -1.75
C ARG A 155 -2.06 -9.77 -2.86
N ILE A 156 -2.16 -8.50 -3.20
CA ILE A 156 -1.27 -7.84 -4.16
C ILE A 156 0.19 -7.97 -3.70
N ALA A 157 0.47 -7.76 -2.41
CA ALA A 157 1.83 -7.88 -1.91
C ALA A 157 2.38 -9.30 -1.99
N LYS A 158 1.55 -10.32 -1.73
CA LYS A 158 1.92 -11.73 -1.95
C LYS A 158 2.34 -11.97 -3.40
N GLU A 159 1.58 -11.46 -4.36
CA GLU A 159 1.92 -11.56 -5.78
C GLU A 159 3.23 -10.83 -6.12
N VAL A 160 3.40 -9.60 -5.63
CA VAL A 160 4.59 -8.77 -5.89
C VAL A 160 5.86 -9.40 -5.33
N PHE A 161 5.76 -10.05 -4.16
CA PHE A 161 6.89 -10.72 -3.50
C PHE A 161 7.04 -12.19 -3.89
N GLU A 162 6.19 -12.71 -4.78
CA GLU A 162 6.18 -14.10 -5.25
C GLU A 162 6.03 -15.14 -4.12
N ILE A 163 5.16 -14.89 -3.13
CA ILE A 163 4.95 -15.75 -1.94
C ILE A 163 3.50 -16.14 -1.68
#